data_AF-A0A538NGI4-F1
#
_entry.id   AF-A0A538NGI4-F1
#
_cell.length_a   1.000
_cell.length_b   1.000
_cell.length_c   1.000
_cell.angle_alpha   90.00
_cell.angle_beta   90.00
_cell.angle_gamma   90.00
#
_symmetry.space_group_name_H-M   'P 1'
#
loop_
_entity.id
_entity.type
_entity.pdbx_description
1 polymer ?
#
loop_
_entity_poly.entity_id
_entity_poly.type
_entity_poly.pdbx_seq_one_letter_code
_entity_poly.pdbx_strand_id
1 'polypeptide(L)' 'MTGRTDRRFWKHFDALPPAAQKLAREKYALWKRDPNHPSLHFEQRRNGLCVVRIGDHYRTIGLRENDVIAW' A
#
# COMPACT_ATOMS: atom_id res chain seq x y z
N MET A 1 12.07 -2.03 -5.97
CA MET A 1 11.01 -2.36 -4.99
C MET A 1 9.81 -2.98 -5.69
N THR A 2 9.43 -4.19 -5.29
CA THR A 2 8.35 -4.99 -5.88
C THR A 2 7.24 -5.20 -4.86
N GLY A 3 5.98 -4.99 -5.24
CA GLY A 3 4.83 -5.30 -4.39
C GLY A 3 4.32 -6.72 -4.65
N ARG A 4 4.10 -7.52 -3.61
CA ARG A 4 3.44 -8.84 -3.68
C ARG A 4 2.14 -8.79 -2.89
N THR A 5 1.13 -9.48 -3.37
CA THR A 5 -0.18 -9.65 -2.72
C THR A 5 -0.55 -11.12 -2.75
N ASP A 6 -1.49 -11.52 -1.90
CA ASP A 6 -2.05 -12.88 -1.89
C ASP A 6 -3.58 -12.86 -2.05
N ARG A 7 -4.21 -14.04 -2.04
CA ARG A 7 -5.67 -14.15 -2.19
C ARG A 7 -6.45 -13.51 -1.03
N ARG A 8 -5.91 -13.50 0.18
CA ARG A 8 -6.54 -12.83 1.34
C ARG A 8 -6.49 -11.32 1.16
N PHE A 9 -5.39 -10.77 0.63
CA PHE A 9 -5.31 -9.35 0.28
C PHE A 9 -6.46 -8.95 -0.65
N TRP A 10 -6.62 -9.64 -1.78
CA TRP A 10 -7.66 -9.32 -2.76
C TRP A 10 -9.07 -9.45 -2.18
N LYS A 11 -9.33 -10.48 -1.35
CA LYS A 11 -10.62 -10.62 -0.66
C LYS A 11 -10.98 -9.40 0.19
N HIS A 12 -10.01 -8.83 0.93
CA HIS A 12 -10.27 -7.65 1.76
C HIS A 12 -10.33 -6.38 0.93
N PHE A 13 -9.49 -6.26 -0.10
CA PHE A 13 -9.53 -5.15 -1.04
C PHE A 13 -10.90 -5.04 -1.74
N ASP A 14 -11.43 -6.15 -2.23
CA ASP A 14 -12.71 -6.19 -2.95
C ASP A 14 -13.91 -5.87 -2.04
N ALA A 15 -13.77 -6.05 -0.72
CA ALA A 15 -14.77 -5.68 0.27
C ALA A 15 -14.78 -4.18 0.62
N LEU A 16 -13.78 -3.40 0.16
CA LEU A 16 -13.72 -1.97 0.40
C LEU A 16 -14.75 -1.22 -0.49
N PRO A 17 -15.23 -0.04 -0.05
CA PRO A 17 -16.04 0.82 -0.91
C PRO A 17 -15.32 1.15 -2.23
N PRO A 18 -16.04 1.28 -3.36
CA PRO A 18 -15.43 1.52 -4.68
C PRO A 18 -14.47 2.73 -4.73
N ALA A 19 -14.79 3.80 -3.98
CA ALA A 19 -13.93 4.97 -3.88
C ALA A 19 -12.57 4.66 -3.22
N ALA A 20 -12.55 3.82 -2.17
CA ALA A 20 -11.33 3.41 -1.51
C ALA A 20 -10.50 2.48 -2.40
N GLN A 21 -11.15 1.56 -3.14
CA GLN A 21 -10.46 0.71 -4.13
C GLN A 21 -9.79 1.54 -5.23
N LYS A 22 -10.50 2.53 -5.78
CA LYS A 22 -9.95 3.44 -6.80
C LYS A 22 -8.73 4.18 -6.27
N LEU A 23 -8.86 4.79 -5.09
CA LEU A 23 -7.77 5.54 -4.47
C LEU A 23 -6.57 4.66 -4.15
N ALA A 24 -6.79 3.43 -3.68
CA ALA A 24 -5.73 2.47 -3.43
C ALA A 24 -4.94 2.11 -4.71
N ARG A 25 -5.63 1.94 -5.85
CA ARG A 25 -4.97 1.71 -7.15
C ARG A 25 -4.16 2.92 -7.60
N GLU A 26 -4.69 4.13 -7.43
CA GLU A 26 -3.97 5.38 -7.74
C GLU A 26 -2.71 5.54 -6.87
N LYS A 27 -2.83 5.31 -5.57
CA LYS A 27 -1.70 5.36 -4.62
C LYS A 27 -0.67 4.27 -4.91
N TYR A 28 -1.08 3.06 -5.28
CA TYR A 28 -0.16 2.01 -5.69
C TYR A 28 0.59 2.37 -6.99
N ALA A 29 -0.10 2.93 -7.98
CA ALA A 29 0.52 3.42 -9.21
C ALA A 29 1.55 4.54 -8.93
N LEU A 30 1.20 5.47 -8.03
CA LEU A 30 2.11 6.51 -7.57
C LEU A 30 3.32 5.92 -6.85
N TRP A 31 3.12 5.00 -5.92
CA TRP A 31 4.19 4.34 -5.17
C TRP A 31 5.17 3.60 -6.09
N LYS A 32 4.69 2.94 -7.15
CA LYS A 32 5.58 2.27 -8.13
C LYS A 32 6.51 3.26 -8.86
N ARG A 33 6.05 4.50 -9.06
CA ARG A 33 6.81 5.54 -9.78
C ARG A 33 7.70 6.34 -8.84
N ASP A 34 7.17 6.72 -7.69
CA ASP A 34 7.84 7.54 -6.68
C ASP A 34 7.38 7.12 -5.28
N PRO A 35 8.07 6.14 -4.65
CA PRO A 35 7.77 5.70 -3.29
C PRO A 35 7.89 6.80 -2.23
N ASN A 36 8.66 7.86 -2.49
CA ASN A 36 8.94 8.94 -1.55
C ASN A 36 7.98 10.12 -1.72
N HIS A 37 6.98 10.00 -2.60
CA HIS A 37 6.02 11.07 -2.86
C HIS A 37 5.29 11.49 -1.56
N PRO A 38 5.28 12.78 -1.17
CA PRO A 38 4.75 13.22 0.12
C PRO A 38 3.29 12.80 0.38
N SER A 39 2.46 12.78 -0.66
CA SER A 39 1.03 12.39 -0.56
C SER A 39 0.80 10.91 -0.23
N LEU A 40 1.82 10.05 -0.34
CA LEU A 40 1.75 8.66 0.12
C LEU A 40 1.87 8.58 1.64
N HIS A 41 2.52 9.57 2.28
CA HIS A 41 2.97 9.49 3.66
C HIS A 41 3.60 8.12 3.96
N PHE A 42 4.48 7.67 3.06
CA PHE A 42 5.07 6.34 3.15
C PHE A 42 5.97 6.27 4.38
N GLU A 43 5.61 5.40 5.32
CA GLU A 43 6.35 5.16 6.54
C GLU A 43 6.97 3.77 6.48
N GLN A 44 8.29 3.67 6.64
CA GLN A 44 8.98 2.41 6.85
C GLN A 44 9.58 2.38 8.25
N ARG A 45 9.22 1.36 9.04
CA ARG A 45 9.70 1.16 10.40
C ARG A 45 10.89 0.19 10.44
N ARG A 46 11.63 0.20 11.55
CA ARG A 46 12.82 -0.64 11.76
C ARG A 46 12.55 -2.14 11.69
N ASN A 47 11.33 -2.58 12.00
CA ASN A 47 10.91 -3.99 11.92
C ASN A 47 10.41 -4.40 10.52
N GLY A 48 10.62 -3.58 9.49
CA GLY A 48 10.14 -3.85 8.14
C GLY A 48 8.67 -3.50 7.90
N LEU A 49 7.94 -3.01 8.91
CA LEU A 49 6.56 -2.57 8.70
C LEU A 49 6.54 -1.34 7.79
N CYS A 50 5.72 -1.41 6.75
CA CYS A 50 5.47 -0.35 5.79
C CYS A 50 4.02 0.12 5.89
N VAL A 51 3.80 1.43 5.85
CA VAL A 51 2.45 2.02 5.87
C VAL A 51 2.32 3.05 4.75
N VAL A 52 1.22 3.00 4.00
CA VAL A 52 0.87 4.00 2.98
C VAL A 52 -0.53 4.53 3.25
N ARG A 53 -0.70 5.85 3.15
CA ARG A 53 -2.00 6.51 3.32
C ARG A 53 -2.87 6.37 2.07
N ILE A 54 -4.08 5.86 2.26
CA ILE A 54 -5.12 5.73 1.23
C ILE A 54 -6.28 6.68 1.59
N GLY A 55 -6.07 7.96 1.31
CA GLY A 55 -7.02 9.02 1.69
C GLY A 55 -7.05 9.25 3.20
N ASP A 56 -8.16 9.73 3.71
CA ASP A 56 -8.25 10.12 5.13
C ASP A 56 -8.60 8.95 6.05
N HIS A 57 -9.33 7.96 5.52
CA HIS A 57 -9.92 6.90 6.33
C HIS A 57 -9.18 5.55 6.22
N TYR A 58 -8.43 5.32 5.15
CA TYR A 58 -7.78 4.03 4.90
C TYR A 58 -6.26 4.15 4.89
N ARG A 59 -5.59 3.10 5.37
CA ARG A 59 -4.15 2.90 5.28
C ARG A 59 -3.93 1.47 4.82
N THR A 60 -2.95 1.26 3.94
CA THR A 60 -2.46 -0.09 3.65
C THR A 60 -1.20 -0.33 4.47
N ILE A 61 -1.01 -1.57 4.88
CA ILE A 61 0.12 -2.02 5.68
C ILE A 61 0.79 -3.13 4.89
N GLY A 62 2.12 -3.15 4.91
CA GLY A 62 2.89 -4.24 4.33
C GLY A 62 4.10 -4.57 5.18
N LEU A 63 4.72 -5.71 4.89
CA LEU A 63 6.00 -6.11 5.46
C LEU A 63 7.04 -6.10 4.34
N ARG A 64 8.13 -5.36 4.56
CA ARG A 64 9.26 -5.29 3.65
C ARG A 64 10.32 -6.31 4.02
N GLU A 65 10.63 -7.16 3.06
CA GLU A 65 11.76 -8.09 3.09
C GLU A 65 12.62 -7.81 1.85
N ASN A 66 13.83 -7.30 2.07
CA ASN A 66 14.74 -6.86 1.00
C ASN A 66 14.09 -5.82 0.08
N ASP A 67 13.95 -6.15 -1.21
CA ASP A 67 13.33 -5.30 -2.23
C ASP A 67 11.85 -5.64 -2.48
N VAL A 68 11.26 -6.53 -1.67
CA VAL A 68 9.85 -6.92 -1.78
C VAL A 68 9.06 -6.35 -0.61
N ILE A 69 7.87 -5.79 -0.89
CA ILE A 69 6.87 -5.50 0.12
C ILE A 69 5.69 -6.46 -0.10
N ALA A 70 5.40 -7.28 0.90
CA ALA A 70 4.17 -8.05 0.98
C ALA A 70 3.07 -7.15 1.54
N TRP A 71 2.11 -6.77 0.70
CA TRP A 71 0.95 -5.95 1.05
C TRP A 71 -0.23 -6.82 1.50
#